data_AF-A0A2S1QN22-F1
#
_entry.id   AF-A0A2S1QN22-F1
#
_cell.length_a   1.000
_cell.length_b   1.000
_cell.length_c   1.000
_cell.angle_alpha   90.00
_cell.angle_beta   90.00
_cell.angle_gamma   90.00
#
_symmetry.space_group_name_H-M   'P 1'
#
loop_
_entity.id
_entity.type
_entity.pdbx_description
1 polymer ?
#
loop_
_entity_poly.entity_id
_entity_poly.type
_entity_poly.pdbx_seq_one_letter_code
_entity_poly.pdbx_strand_id
1 'polypeptide(L)' 'MENIKNIIILFIIILGSIFIIFFNFEDKEEIKGKLRIGVSDDTSGFVINYMVNRDYFENIKVSDIMDIFTINDC' A
#
# COMPACT_ATOMS: atom_id res chain seq x y z
N MET A 1 14.41 -3.45 49.78
CA MET A 1 13.63 -4.28 48.83
C MET A 1 12.74 -3.44 47.92
N GLU A 2 12.15 -2.34 48.41
CA GLU A 2 11.40 -1.35 47.59
C GLU A 2 12.10 -0.98 46.27
N ASN A 3 13.36 -0.57 46.33
CA ASN A 3 14.07 -0.07 45.15
C ASN A 3 14.25 -1.15 44.06
N ILE A 4 14.50 -2.39 44.47
CA ILE A 4 14.64 -3.53 43.56
C ILE A 4 13.27 -3.85 42.93
N LYS A 5 12.20 -3.81 43.71
CA LYS A 5 10.83 -4.02 43.23
C LYS A 5 10.43 -2.94 42.20
N ASN A 6 10.80 -1.68 42.44
CA ASN A 6 10.55 -0.58 41.51
C ASN A 6 11.34 -0.73 40.20
N ILE A 7 12.60 -1.19 40.27
CA ILE A 7 13.41 -1.49 39.08
C ILE A 7 12.77 -2.60 38.24
N ILE A 8 12.27 -3.67 38.89
CA ILE A 8 11.59 -4.78 38.20
C ILE A 8 10.30 -4.31 37.53
N ILE A 9 9.52 -3.48 38.20
CA ILE A 9 8.27 -2.91 37.63
C ILE A 9 8.58 -2.04 36.41
N LEU A 10 9.59 -1.18 36.50
CA LEU A 10 10.01 -0.33 35.38
C LEU A 10 10.45 -1.18 34.17
N PHE A 11 11.20 -2.25 34.43
CA PHE A 11 11.64 -3.17 33.40
C PHE A 11 10.46 -3.85 32.69
N ILE A 12 9.47 -4.32 33.44
CA ILE A 12 8.25 -4.94 32.89
C ILE A 12 7.47 -3.94 32.03
N ILE A 13 7.35 -2.69 32.47
CA ILE A 13 6.67 -1.63 31.71
C ILE A 13 7.38 -1.40 30.37
N ILE A 14 8.71 -1.24 30.39
CA ILE A 14 9.50 -1.02 29.18
C ILE A 14 9.36 -2.20 28.21
N LEU A 15 9.46 -3.43 28.72
CA LEU A 15 9.32 -4.64 27.91
C LEU A 15 7.91 -4.74 27.31
N GLY A 16 6.88 -4.46 28.09
CA GLY A 16 5.50 -4.43 27.62
C GLY A 16 5.27 -3.36 26.54
N SER A 17 5.82 -2.16 26.72
CA SER A 17 5.75 -1.10 25.71
C SER A 17 6.45 -1.49 24.41
N ILE A 18 7.64 -2.08 24.48
CA ILE A 18 8.37 -2.56 23.30
C ILE A 18 7.56 -3.65 22.60
N PHE A 19 7.02 -4.61 23.35
CA PHE A 19 6.19 -5.69 22.80
C PHE A 19 4.97 -5.14 22.05
N ILE A 20 4.25 -4.18 22.65
CA ILE A 20 3.10 -3.53 21.99
C ILE A 20 3.55 -2.84 20.70
N ILE A 21 4.67 -2.11 20.69
CA ILE A 21 5.16 -1.43 19.48
C ILE A 21 5.55 -2.44 18.37
N PHE A 22 6.14 -3.58 18.71
CA PHE A 22 6.51 -4.57 17.69
C PHE A 22 5.29 -5.29 17.11
N PHE A 23 4.26 -5.58 17.91
CA PHE A 23 3.12 -6.39 17.48
C PHE A 23 1.90 -5.59 17.02
N ASN A 24 1.73 -4.32 17.39
CA ASN A 24 0.60 -3.48 16.91
C ASN A 24 0.92 -2.69 15.63
N PHE A 25 2.17 -2.62 15.18
CA PHE A 25 2.55 -1.89 13.97
C PHE A 25 2.64 -2.78 12.72
N GLU A 26 2.22 -4.04 12.81
CA GLU A 26 2.19 -4.97 11.67
C GLU A 26 1.05 -4.69 10.69
N ASP A 27 0.06 -3.87 11.06
CA ASP A 27 -0.99 -3.40 10.17
C ASP A 27 -0.48 -2.23 9.30
N LYS A 28 0.59 -2.47 8.54
CA LYS A 28 0.71 -1.76 7.28
C LYS A 28 -0.43 -2.31 6.43
N GLU A 29 -1.51 -1.55 6.31
CA GLU A 29 -2.51 -1.76 5.27
C GLU A 29 -1.78 -1.75 3.92
N GLU A 30 -1.29 -2.91 3.49
CA GLU A 30 -0.93 -3.12 2.11
C GLU A 30 -2.24 -2.98 1.36
N ILE A 31 -2.41 -1.88 0.63
CA ILE A 31 -3.51 -1.71 -0.31
C ILE A 31 -3.35 -2.80 -1.37
N LYS A 32 -3.95 -3.97 -1.11
CA LYS A 32 -3.97 -5.10 -2.03
C LYS A 32 -5.03 -4.82 -3.07
N GLY A 33 -4.61 -4.17 -4.16
CA GLY A 33 -5.48 -3.89 -5.29
C GLY A 33 -4.71 -3.20 -6.40
N LYS A 34 -5.07 -3.50 -7.65
CA LYS A 34 -4.63 -2.71 -8.80
C LYS A 34 -5.51 -1.48 -8.92
N LEU A 35 -4.90 -0.34 -9.27
CA LEU A 35 -5.62 0.88 -9.60
C LEU A 35 -6.49 0.60 -10.84
N ARG A 36 -7.80 0.79 -10.72
CA ARG A 36 -8.70 0.62 -11.87
C ARG A 36 -8.95 1.98 -12.52
N ILE A 37 -8.62 2.10 -13.81
CA ILE A 37 -8.89 3.32 -14.58
C ILE A 37 -9.94 3.00 -15.65
N GLY A 38 -11.06 3.70 -15.56
CA GLY A 38 -12.08 3.71 -16.61
C GLY A 38 -11.69 4.73 -17.67
N VAL A 39 -11.59 4.30 -18.92
CA VAL A 39 -11.32 5.16 -20.06
C VAL A 39 -12.51 5.14 -21.01
N SER A 40 -12.85 6.30 -21.58
CA SER A 40 -13.84 6.35 -22.68
C SER A 40 -13.30 5.54 -23.88
N ASP A 41 -14.19 5.03 -24.72
CA ASP A 41 -13.86 4.39 -25.99
C ASP A 41 -13.42 5.39 -27.09
N ASP A 42 -13.32 6.67 -26.74
CA ASP A 42 -12.88 7.76 -27.61
C ASP A 42 -11.34 7.92 -27.69
N THR A 43 -10.91 9.07 -28.22
CA THR A 43 -9.48 9.40 -28.40
C THR A 43 -8.71 9.49 -27.08
N SER A 44 -9.38 9.77 -25.96
CA SER A 44 -8.77 9.79 -24.64
C SER A 44 -8.37 8.38 -24.18
N GLY A 45 -9.17 7.36 -24.50
CA GLY A 45 -8.83 5.95 -24.24
C GLY A 45 -7.67 5.45 -25.10
N PHE A 46 -7.55 5.94 -26.33
CA PHE A 46 -6.43 5.60 -27.21
C PHE A 46 -5.07 6.03 -26.63
N VAL A 47 -4.98 7.22 -26.03
CA VAL A 47 -3.72 7.73 -25.44
C VAL A 47 -3.28 6.87 -24.27
N ILE A 48 -4.21 6.52 -23.37
CA ILE A 48 -3.92 5.66 -22.21
C ILE A 48 -3.47 4.26 -22.69
N ASN A 49 -4.18 3.67 -23.65
CA ASN A 49 -3.83 2.37 -24.20
C ASN A 49 -2.45 2.40 -24.90
N TYR A 50 -2.11 3.49 -25.60
CA TYR A 50 -0.80 3.68 -26.20
C TYR A 50 0.31 3.72 -25.15
N MET A 51 0.12 4.49 -24.07
CA MET A 51 1.11 4.61 -22.98
C MET A 51 1.37 3.28 -22.28
N VAL A 52 0.33 2.46 -22.09
CA VAL A 52 0.42 1.15 -21.44
C VAL A 52 1.12 0.12 -22.32
N ASN A 53 0.77 0.06 -23.61
CA ASN A 53 1.34 -0.94 -24.53
C ASN A 53 2.79 -0.66 -24.95
N ARG A 54 3.29 0.55 -24.71
CA ARG A 54 4.65 0.98 -25.09
C ARG A 54 5.67 0.94 -23.96
N ASP A 55 5.29 0.44 -22.77
CA ASP A 55 6.13 0.52 -21.56
C ASP A 55 6.71 1.93 -21.38
N TYR A 56 5.86 2.96 -21.54
CA TYR A 56 6.28 4.36 -21.59
C TYR A 56 7.08 4.80 -20.35
N PHE A 57 6.87 4.14 -19.21
CA PHE A 57 7.59 4.39 -17.98
C PHE A 57 8.71 3.37 -17.79
N GLU A 58 9.96 3.84 -17.83
CA GLU A 58 11.12 3.00 -17.52
C GLU A 58 10.98 2.45 -16.09
N ASN A 59 11.09 1.13 -15.97
CA ASN A 59 10.99 0.36 -14.71
C ASN A 59 9.60 0.23 -14.08
N ILE A 60 8.53 0.66 -14.76
CA ILE A 60 7.16 0.49 -14.27
C ILE A 60 6.32 -0.20 -15.33
N LYS A 61 5.99 -1.47 -15.08
CA LYS A 61 4.96 -2.18 -15.85
C LYS A 61 3.60 -1.71 -15.38
N VAL A 62 2.97 -0.86 -16.19
CA VAL A 62 1.64 -0.30 -15.88
C VAL A 62 0.61 -1.41 -15.67
N SER A 63 0.74 -2.54 -16.38
CA SER A 63 -0.10 -3.75 -16.20
C SER A 63 -0.07 -4.37 -14.80
N ASP A 64 1.01 -4.16 -14.05
CA ASP A 64 1.20 -4.77 -12.73
C ASP A 64 0.51 -3.93 -11.65
N ILE A 65 0.29 -2.65 -11.93
CA ILE A 65 -0.24 -1.65 -11.00
C ILE A 65 -1.67 -1.24 -11.37
N MET A 66 -2.06 -1.37 -12.64
CA MET A 66 -3.28 -0.80 -13.19
C MET A 66 -4.06 -1.80 -14.04
N ASP A 67 -5.38 -1.86 -13.82
CA ASP A 67 -6.33 -2.53 -14.70
C ASP A 67 -7.15 -1.47 -15.46
N ILE A 68 -7.20 -1.59 -16.78
CA ILE A 68 -7.93 -0.66 -17.66
C ILE A 68 -9.23 -1.31 -18.10
N PHE A 69 -10.32 -0.56 -18.03
CA PHE A 69 -11.60 -0.98 -18.58
C PHE A 69 -12.20 0.14 -19.41
N THR A 70 -12.85 -0.24 -20.51
CA THR A 70 -13.52 0.69 -21.40
C THR A 70 -14.91 1.01 -20.87
N ILE A 71 -15.24 2.29 -20.79
CA ILE A 71 -16.59 2.80 -20.53
C ILE A 71 -17.16 3.19 -21.88
N ASN A 72 -18.21 2.50 -22.31
CA ASN A 72 -18.95 2.92 -23.49
C ASN A 72 -19.70 4.20 -23.14
N ASP A 73 -19.51 5.25 -23.93
CA ASP A 73 -20.43 6.39 -23.88
C ASP A 73 -21.79 5.94 -24.44
N CYS A 74 -22.84 6.12 -23.63
CA CYS A 74 -24.23 5.77 -23.98
C CYS A 74 -24.73 6.48 -25.24
#